data_AF-A0A969VNT6-F1
#
_entry.id   AF-A0A969VNT6-F1
#
_cell.length_a   1.000
_cell.length_b   1.000
_cell.length_c   1.000
_cell.angle_alpha   90.00
_cell.angle_beta   90.00
_cell.angle_gamma   90.00
#
_symmetry.space_group_name_H-M   'P 1'
#
loop_
_entity.id
_entity.type
_entity.pdbx_description
1 polymer ?
#
loop_
_entity_poly.entity_id
_entity_poly.type
_entity_poly.pdbx_seq_one_letter_code
_entity_poly.pdbx_strand_id
1 'polypeptide(L)'
;RWGVVGVALIASPGAGGVVSLGWLMVAMVGPLFYAIEATYVARGGTGSMDAVQAMFGVSVVGTVMAAPIALGTGQWVDPFPMGQAEWALVASSAVHAVVYASYVWLASKAGSVFASQTAYLVTGSGVLWAMVLLGERFQPIVWVALVVMLAGVALVQPRVKAQAG
;
A
#
# COMPACT_ATOMS: atom_id res chain seq x y z
N ARG A 1 13.76 6.46 9.09
CA ARG A 1 15.21 6.63 8.78
C ARG A 1 15.71 5.52 7.86
N TRP A 2 15.60 4.25 8.23
CA TRP A 2 16.01 3.11 7.40
C TRP A 2 15.26 2.99 6.06
N GLY A 3 13.96 3.27 6.02
CA GLY A 3 13.20 3.29 4.77
C GLY A 3 13.72 4.31 3.75
N VAL A 4 14.12 5.51 4.20
CA VAL A 4 14.71 6.56 3.33
C VAL A 4 16.06 6.13 2.79
N VAL A 5 16.87 5.43 3.59
CA VAL A 5 18.16 4.87 3.15
C VAL A 5 17.95 3.79 2.10
N GLY A 6 16.96 2.90 2.28
CA GLY A 6 16.60 1.90 1.28
C GLY A 6 16.14 2.50 -0.05
N VAL A 7 15.28 3.53 0.00
CA VAL A 7 14.85 4.27 -1.19
C VAL A 7 16.05 4.95 -1.88
N ALA A 8 16.97 5.54 -1.11
CA ALA A 8 18.18 6.15 -1.66
C ALA A 8 19.13 5.12 -2.33
N LEU A 9 19.19 3.88 -1.81
CA LEU A 9 19.95 2.78 -2.43
C LEU A 9 19.34 2.34 -3.76
N ILE A 10 18.02 2.27 -3.85
CA ILE A 10 17.31 1.93 -5.11
C ILE A 10 17.43 3.07 -6.14
N ALA A 11 17.43 4.32 -5.68
CA ALA A 11 17.62 5.50 -6.52
C ALA A 11 19.07 5.73 -6.99
N SER A 12 20.03 4.94 -6.48
CA SER A 12 21.43 5.06 -6.85
C SER A 12 21.66 4.63 -8.30
N PRO A 13 22.51 5.35 -9.07
CA PRO A 13 22.84 4.99 -10.46
C PRO A 13 23.33 3.54 -10.65
N GLY A 14 23.86 2.92 -9.60
CA GLY A 14 24.32 1.53 -9.59
C GLY A 14 23.22 0.47 -9.55
N ALA A 15 21.93 0.85 -9.45
CA ALA A 15 20.78 -0.07 -9.42
C ALA A 15 20.21 -0.43 -10.81
N GLY A 16 20.88 0.00 -11.88
CA GLY A 16 20.63 -0.50 -13.23
C GLY A 16 19.48 0.17 -13.98
N GLY A 17 18.86 1.21 -13.41
CA GLY A 17 17.84 1.99 -14.11
C GLY A 17 18.00 3.47 -13.78
N VAL A 18 18.05 4.32 -14.81
CA VAL A 18 17.91 5.77 -14.67
C VAL A 18 16.43 6.07 -14.38
N VAL A 19 15.93 5.67 -13.21
CA VAL A 19 14.60 6.11 -12.77
C VAL A 19 14.72 7.61 -12.56
N SER A 20 14.00 8.39 -13.37
CA SER A 20 14.05 9.85 -13.22
C SER A 20 13.61 10.21 -11.81
N LEU A 21 14.29 11.19 -11.20
CA LEU A 21 13.91 11.67 -9.86
C LEU A 21 12.43 12.08 -9.82
N GLY A 22 11.89 12.58 -10.94
CA GLY A 22 10.46 12.88 -11.09
C GLY A 22 9.57 11.64 -10.89
N TRP A 23 9.86 10.53 -11.56
CA TRP A 23 9.08 9.29 -11.39
C TRP A 23 9.22 8.68 -10.01
N LEU A 24 10.40 8.81 -9.38
CA LEU A 24 10.59 8.40 -7.99
C LEU A 24 9.68 9.21 -7.04
N MET A 25 9.60 10.53 -7.22
CA MET A 25 8.73 11.39 -6.42
C MET A 25 7.25 11.03 -6.59
N VAL A 26 6.82 10.73 -7.83
CA VAL A 26 5.46 10.23 -8.11
C VAL A 26 5.21 8.91 -7.38
N ALA A 27 6.15 7.96 -7.41
CA ALA A 27 6.03 6.69 -6.71
C ALA A 27 5.95 6.84 -5.18
N MET A 28 6.53 7.91 -4.62
CA MET A 28 6.48 8.20 -3.17
C MET A 28 5.18 8.84 -2.71
N VAL A 29 4.32 9.31 -3.62
CA VAL A 29 3.01 9.88 -3.26
C VAL A 29 2.16 8.85 -2.52
N GLY A 30 2.03 7.63 -3.06
CA GLY A 30 1.23 6.56 -2.44
C GLY A 30 1.67 6.23 -1.01
N PRO A 31 2.95 5.88 -0.76
CA PRO A 31 3.46 5.62 0.57
C PRO A 31 3.32 6.79 1.55
N LEU A 32 3.42 8.04 1.06
CA LEU A 32 3.21 9.22 1.89
C LEU A 32 1.76 9.29 2.40
N PHE A 33 0.78 9.13 1.50
CA PHE A 33 -0.64 9.11 1.89
C PHE A 33 -0.94 7.94 2.84
N TYR A 34 -0.40 6.75 2.58
CA TYR A 34 -0.55 5.58 3.44
C TYR A 34 0.03 5.81 4.85
N ALA A 35 1.18 6.49 4.94
CA ALA A 35 1.79 6.85 6.22
C ALA A 35 0.97 7.90 7.00
N ILE A 36 0.39 8.88 6.30
CA ILE A 36 -0.52 9.88 6.88
C ILE A 36 -1.78 9.20 7.41
N GLU A 37 -2.42 8.35 6.59
CA GLU A 37 -3.61 7.59 6.95
C GLU A 37 -3.35 6.71 8.18
N ALA A 38 -2.30 5.89 8.15
CA ALA A 38 -1.95 5.02 9.27
C ALA A 38 -1.68 5.83 10.56
N THR A 39 -1.06 7.01 10.45
CA THR A 39 -0.84 7.90 11.60
C THR A 39 -2.15 8.50 12.12
N TYR A 40 -3.06 8.87 11.24
CA TYR A 40 -4.37 9.40 11.60
C TYR A 40 -5.21 8.33 12.31
N VAL A 41 -5.32 7.14 11.72
CA VAL A 41 -6.05 5.99 12.28
C VAL A 41 -5.43 5.55 13.62
N ALA A 42 -4.10 5.54 13.74
CA ALA A 42 -3.44 5.20 15.02
C ALA A 42 -3.71 6.23 16.13
N ARG A 43 -4.01 7.50 15.78
CA ARG A 43 -4.31 8.56 16.76
C ARG A 43 -5.79 8.64 17.12
N GLY A 44 -6.68 8.51 16.13
CA GLY A 44 -8.12 8.75 16.28
C GLY A 44 -8.99 7.49 16.24
N GLY A 45 -8.43 6.32 15.92
CA GLY A 45 -9.20 5.14 15.54
C GLY A 45 -9.96 5.35 14.23
N THR A 46 -10.90 4.46 13.92
CA THR A 46 -11.79 4.55 12.75
C THR A 46 -13.13 5.24 13.08
N GLY A 47 -13.21 5.99 14.20
CA GLY A 47 -14.49 6.25 14.85
C GLY A 47 -15.12 4.93 15.31
N SER A 48 -16.35 4.93 15.82
CA SER A 48 -17.04 3.68 16.19
C SER A 48 -17.39 2.76 15.00
N MET A 49 -16.75 2.94 13.83
CA MET A 49 -16.99 2.19 12.61
C MET A 49 -16.25 0.86 12.63
N ASP A 50 -16.94 -0.19 12.18
CA ASP A 50 -16.29 -1.46 11.84
C ASP A 50 -15.47 -1.35 10.53
N ALA A 51 -14.71 -2.40 10.22
CA ALA A 51 -13.83 -2.43 9.05
C ALA A 51 -14.58 -2.26 7.72
N VAL A 52 -15.80 -2.79 7.61
CA VAL A 52 -16.61 -2.73 6.40
C VAL A 52 -17.15 -1.31 6.20
N GLN A 53 -17.66 -0.70 7.28
CA GLN A 53 -18.14 0.68 7.28
C GLN A 53 -17.03 1.67 6.92
N ALA A 54 -15.83 1.51 7.49
CA ALA A 54 -14.69 2.35 7.17
C ALA A 54 -14.30 2.22 5.68
N MET A 55 -14.25 0.99 5.14
CA MET A 55 -13.91 0.76 3.74
C MET A 55 -14.95 1.26 2.76
N PHE A 56 -16.24 1.14 3.10
CA PHE A 56 -17.31 1.74 2.33
C PHE A 56 -17.17 3.27 2.29
N GLY A 57 -16.91 3.90 3.45
CA GLY A 57 -16.68 5.33 3.54
C GLY A 57 -15.50 5.79 2.67
N VAL A 58 -14.36 5.10 2.75
CA VAL A 58 -13.18 5.38 1.91
C VAL A 58 -13.50 5.22 0.43
N SER A 59 -14.27 4.20 0.04
CA SER A 59 -14.67 3.96 -1.35
C SER A 59 -15.61 5.06 -1.90
N VAL A 60 -16.57 5.51 -1.09
CA VAL A 60 -17.45 6.64 -1.45
C VAL A 60 -16.63 7.93 -1.61
N VAL A 61 -15.77 8.24 -0.64
CA VAL A 61 -14.90 9.44 -0.70
C VAL A 61 -13.97 9.36 -1.92
N GLY A 62 -13.38 8.20 -2.17
CA GLY A 62 -12.56 7.95 -3.35
C GLY A 62 -13.33 8.18 -4.65
N THR A 63 -14.58 7.71 -4.73
CA THR A 63 -15.45 7.93 -5.89
C THR A 63 -15.77 9.41 -6.09
N VAL A 64 -16.14 10.12 -5.02
CA VAL A 64 -16.44 11.57 -5.07
C VAL A 64 -15.23 12.40 -5.47
N MET A 65 -14.01 11.98 -5.10
CA MET A 65 -12.78 12.65 -5.54
C MET A 65 -12.38 12.26 -6.97
N ALA A 66 -12.49 10.98 -7.34
CA ALA A 66 -12.02 10.47 -8.62
C ALA A 66 -12.96 10.83 -9.78
N ALA A 67 -14.28 10.81 -9.57
CA ALA A 67 -15.26 11.11 -10.61
C ALA A 67 -15.09 12.50 -11.27
N PRO A 68 -14.97 13.63 -10.52
CA PRO A 68 -14.76 14.93 -11.15
C PRO A 68 -13.41 15.03 -11.86
N ILE A 69 -12.38 14.34 -11.37
CA ILE A 69 -11.06 14.29 -12.02
C ILE A 69 -11.18 13.53 -13.35
N ALA A 70 -11.82 12.36 -13.36
CA ALA A 70 -12.02 11.57 -14.56
C ALA A 70 -12.83 12.32 -15.61
N LEU A 71 -13.92 12.98 -15.20
CA LEU A 71 -14.74 13.81 -16.08
C LEU A 71 -13.97 15.04 -16.60
N GLY A 72 -13.27 15.75 -15.71
CA GLY A 72 -12.52 16.97 -16.06
C GLY A 72 -11.30 16.71 -16.97
N THR A 73 -10.75 15.50 -16.94
CA THR A 73 -9.62 15.08 -17.79
C THR A 73 -10.05 14.29 -19.04
N GLY A 74 -11.36 14.04 -19.21
CA GLY A 74 -11.87 13.23 -20.31
C GLY A 74 -11.48 11.74 -20.22
N GLN A 75 -11.09 11.26 -19.05
CA GLN A 75 -10.71 9.86 -18.77
C GLN A 75 -11.89 9.02 -18.25
N TRP A 76 -13.11 9.53 -18.37
CA TRP A 76 -14.31 8.77 -18.01
C TRP A 76 -14.51 7.60 -18.97
N VAL A 77 -14.73 6.40 -18.41
CA VAL A 77 -15.04 5.19 -19.15
C VAL A 77 -16.48 4.80 -18.83
N ASP A 78 -17.30 4.60 -19.87
CA ASP A 78 -18.65 4.08 -19.71
C ASP A 78 -18.57 2.60 -19.29
N PRO A 79 -19.10 2.21 -18.11
CA PRO A 79 -19.05 0.83 -17.62
C PRO A 79 -20.03 -0.10 -18.36
N PHE A 80 -20.85 0.40 -19.29
CA PHE A 80 -21.83 -0.41 -19.99
C PHE A 80 -21.57 -0.50 -21.51
N PRO A 81 -21.82 -1.67 -22.13
CA PRO A 81 -22.21 -2.95 -21.51
C PRO A 81 -21.02 -3.60 -20.78
N MET A 82 -21.30 -4.36 -19.70
CA MET A 82 -20.25 -5.03 -18.94
C MET A 82 -19.57 -6.12 -19.77
N GLY A 83 -18.31 -5.85 -20.14
CA GLY A 83 -17.43 -6.78 -20.82
C GLY A 83 -16.48 -7.49 -19.86
N GLN A 84 -15.46 -8.12 -20.44
CA GLN A 84 -14.47 -8.89 -19.67
C GLN A 84 -13.66 -8.02 -18.71
N ALA A 85 -13.33 -6.79 -19.10
CA ALA A 85 -12.55 -5.86 -18.28
C ALA A 85 -13.36 -5.40 -17.06
N GLU A 86 -14.64 -5.09 -17.25
CA GLU A 86 -15.56 -4.67 -16.19
C GLU A 86 -15.76 -5.81 -15.18
N TRP A 87 -15.95 -7.04 -15.66
CA TRP A 87 -16.02 -8.22 -14.78
C TRP A 87 -14.71 -8.47 -14.01
N ALA A 88 -13.55 -8.28 -14.65
CA ALA A 88 -12.26 -8.39 -13.99
C ALA A 88 -12.10 -7.32 -12.89
N LEU A 89 -12.54 -6.09 -13.15
CA LEU A 89 -12.54 -5.00 -12.16
C LEU A 89 -13.48 -5.31 -10.99
N VAL A 90 -14.69 -5.81 -11.25
CA VAL A 90 -15.64 -6.20 -10.20
C VAL A 90 -15.07 -7.32 -9.34
N ALA A 91 -14.53 -8.38 -9.96
CA ALA A 91 -13.92 -9.49 -9.24
C ALA A 91 -12.71 -9.04 -8.40
N SER A 92 -11.82 -8.22 -8.99
CA SER A 92 -10.67 -7.65 -8.29
C SER A 92 -11.09 -6.79 -7.09
N SER A 93 -12.12 -5.95 -7.26
CA SER A 93 -12.66 -5.11 -6.20
C SER A 93 -13.28 -5.92 -5.06
N ALA A 94 -14.00 -7.00 -5.38
CA ALA A 94 -14.55 -7.90 -4.38
C ALA A 94 -13.45 -8.63 -3.58
N VAL A 95 -12.43 -9.15 -4.27
CA VAL A 95 -11.26 -9.76 -3.63
C VAL A 95 -10.56 -8.74 -2.72
N HIS A 96 -10.34 -7.52 -3.20
CA HIS A 96 -9.72 -6.45 -2.43
C HIS A 96 -10.51 -6.15 -1.14
N ALA A 97 -11.83 -5.99 -1.25
CA ALA A 97 -12.68 -5.71 -0.10
C ALA A 97 -12.59 -6.81 0.97
N VAL A 98 -12.65 -8.09 0.55
CA VAL A 98 -12.55 -9.24 1.47
C VAL A 98 -11.17 -9.30 2.14
N VAL A 99 -10.09 -9.18 1.36
CA VAL A 99 -8.72 -9.24 1.88
C VAL A 99 -8.46 -8.10 2.85
N TYR A 100 -8.85 -6.87 2.51
CA TYR A 100 -8.58 -5.71 3.35
C TYR A 100 -9.44 -5.71 4.62
N ALA A 101 -10.73 -6.06 4.53
CA ALA A 101 -11.57 -6.20 5.71
C ALA A 101 -11.04 -7.30 6.65
N SER A 102 -10.60 -8.43 6.09
CA SER A 102 -9.96 -9.51 6.86
C SER A 102 -8.66 -9.05 7.52
N TYR A 103 -7.83 -8.28 6.81
CA TYR A 103 -6.61 -7.68 7.36
C TYR A 103 -6.92 -6.74 8.53
N VAL A 104 -7.85 -5.81 8.39
CA VAL A 104 -8.22 -4.85 9.45
C VAL A 104 -8.79 -5.59 10.66
N TRP A 105 -9.66 -6.57 10.43
CA TRP A 105 -10.22 -7.41 11.50
C TRP A 105 -9.13 -8.23 12.22
N LEU A 106 -8.19 -8.81 11.48
CA LEU A 106 -7.14 -9.61 12.08
C LEU A 106 -6.12 -8.72 12.81
N ALA A 107 -5.80 -7.55 12.28
CA ALA A 107 -4.96 -6.55 12.92
C ALA A 107 -5.59 -6.03 14.23
N SER A 108 -6.92 -5.85 14.28
CA SER A 108 -7.60 -5.43 15.51
C SER A 108 -7.60 -6.50 16.60
N LYS A 109 -7.54 -7.79 16.23
CA LYS A 109 -7.46 -8.91 17.17
C LYS A 109 -6.03 -9.30 17.58
N ALA A 110 -5.11 -9.38 16.62
CA ALA A 110 -3.76 -9.89 16.81
C ALA A 110 -2.74 -8.78 17.17
N GLY A 111 -3.13 -7.51 17.04
CA GLY A 111 -2.35 -6.36 17.44
C GLY A 111 -1.27 -5.94 16.44
N SER A 112 -0.47 -4.94 16.83
CA SER A 112 0.48 -4.24 15.96
C SER A 112 1.62 -5.11 15.41
N VAL A 113 1.95 -6.21 16.08
CA VAL A 113 2.97 -7.15 15.61
C VAL A 113 2.48 -7.90 14.38
N PHE A 114 1.24 -8.38 14.37
CA PHE A 114 0.67 -9.06 13.19
C PHE A 114 0.57 -8.12 11.98
N ALA A 115 0.13 -6.88 12.23
CA ALA A 115 0.06 -5.85 11.20
C ALA A 115 1.45 -5.55 10.58
N SER A 116 2.50 -5.46 11.40
CA SER A 116 3.85 -5.24 10.90
C SER A 116 4.41 -6.44 10.15
N GLN A 117 4.10 -7.67 10.57
CA GLN A 117 4.50 -8.88 9.83
C GLN A 117 3.87 -8.94 8.44
N THR A 118 2.62 -8.50 8.33
CA THR A 118 1.90 -8.47 7.05
C THR A 118 2.62 -7.60 6.02
N ALA A 119 3.20 -6.47 6.44
CA ALA A 119 3.95 -5.59 5.56
C ALA A 119 5.18 -6.28 4.93
N TYR A 120 5.86 -7.17 5.65
CA TYR A 120 6.98 -7.95 5.09
C TYR A 120 6.51 -8.93 4.04
N LEU A 121 5.44 -9.67 4.34
CA LEU A 121 4.88 -10.66 3.43
C LEU A 121 4.37 -9.99 2.14
N VAL A 122 3.69 -8.85 2.25
CA VAL A 122 3.21 -8.08 1.09
C VAL A 122 4.37 -7.57 0.24
N THR A 123 5.40 -7.00 0.87
CA THR A 123 6.57 -6.48 0.15
C THR A 123 7.31 -7.60 -0.58
N GLY A 124 7.58 -8.71 0.12
CA GLY A 124 8.25 -9.87 -0.48
C GLY A 124 7.41 -10.51 -1.60
N SER A 125 6.10 -10.63 -1.39
CA SER A 125 5.18 -11.13 -2.41
C SER A 125 5.15 -10.25 -3.65
N GLY A 126 5.22 -8.91 -3.49
CA GLY A 126 5.29 -7.99 -4.62
C GLY A 126 6.51 -8.24 -5.51
N VAL A 127 7.69 -8.42 -4.91
CA VAL A 127 8.92 -8.78 -5.63
C VAL A 127 8.78 -10.14 -6.31
N LEU A 128 8.29 -11.15 -5.60
CA LEU A 128 8.11 -12.51 -6.14
C LEU A 128 7.13 -12.53 -7.32
N TRP A 129 5.98 -11.87 -7.21
CA TRP A 129 5.01 -11.80 -8.29
C TRP A 129 5.53 -10.98 -9.47
N ALA A 130 6.33 -9.93 -9.25
CA ALA A 130 6.99 -9.21 -10.34
C ALA A 130 7.93 -10.15 -11.13
N MET A 131 8.70 -11.00 -10.43
CA MET A 131 9.56 -11.98 -11.09
C MET A 131 8.77 -13.06 -11.83
N VAL A 132 7.68 -13.56 -11.25
CA VAL A 132 6.89 -14.66 -11.82
C VAL A 132 6.01 -14.20 -12.98
N LEU A 133 5.33 -13.07 -12.85
CA LEU A 133 4.35 -12.59 -13.83
C LEU A 133 4.97 -11.72 -14.91
N LEU A 134 5.91 -10.84 -14.54
CA LEU A 134 6.56 -9.90 -15.48
C LEU A 134 7.93 -10.41 -15.96
N GLY A 135 8.46 -11.50 -15.38
CA GLY A 135 9.77 -12.03 -15.75
C GLY A 135 10.94 -11.14 -15.33
N GLU A 136 10.72 -10.21 -14.38
CA GLU A 136 11.73 -9.23 -13.98
C GLU A 136 12.92 -9.90 -13.28
N ARG A 137 14.12 -9.47 -13.66
CA ARG A 137 15.37 -9.90 -13.01
C ARG A 137 16.02 -8.70 -12.33
N PHE A 138 15.83 -8.63 -11.02
CA PHE A 138 16.38 -7.55 -10.22
C PHE A 138 17.89 -7.70 -10.01
N GLN A 139 18.61 -6.58 -10.09
CA GLN A 139 20.04 -6.55 -9.79
C GLN A 139 20.31 -6.86 -8.30
N PRO A 140 21.50 -7.38 -7.95
CA PRO A 140 21.87 -7.71 -6.56
C PRO A 140 21.67 -6.57 -5.56
N ILE A 141 21.87 -5.33 -5.97
CA ILE A 141 21.70 -4.15 -5.11
C ILE A 141 20.24 -3.91 -4.71
N VAL A 142 19.26 -4.33 -5.52
CA VAL A 142 17.84 -4.28 -5.17
C VAL A 142 17.54 -5.23 -4.02
N TRP A 143 18.18 -6.41 -4.00
CA TRP A 143 18.06 -7.35 -2.89
C TRP A 143 18.67 -6.80 -1.60
N VAL A 144 19.83 -6.13 -1.70
CA VAL A 144 20.45 -5.45 -0.54
C VAL A 144 19.53 -4.35 -0.01
N ALA A 145 18.97 -3.52 -0.90
CA ALA A 145 18.04 -2.47 -0.51
C ALA A 145 16.78 -3.05 0.14
N LEU A 146 16.22 -4.13 -0.41
CA LEU A 146 15.08 -4.85 0.15
C LEU A 146 15.40 -5.33 1.57
N VAL A 147 16.53 -6.01 1.78
CA VAL A 147 16.95 -6.47 3.12
C VAL A 147 17.09 -5.30 4.09
N VAL A 148 17.69 -4.19 3.67
CA VAL A 148 17.83 -2.98 4.50
C VAL A 148 16.46 -2.38 4.85
N MET A 149 15.52 -2.34 3.91
CA MET A 149 14.16 -1.84 4.15
C MET A 149 13.39 -2.75 5.12
N LEU A 150 13.43 -4.07 4.92
CA LEU A 150 12.78 -5.05 5.79
C LEU A 150 13.40 -5.01 7.21
N ALA A 151 14.73 -4.99 7.32
CA ALA A 151 15.41 -4.81 8.61
C ALA A 151 15.04 -3.48 9.28
N GLY A 152 14.90 -2.42 8.49
CA GLY A 152 14.47 -1.12 8.95
C GLY A 152 13.09 -1.10 9.59
N VAL A 153 12.12 -1.83 9.02
CA VAL A 153 10.79 -1.99 9.62
C VAL A 153 10.87 -2.90 10.86
N ALA A 154 11.76 -3.89 10.89
CA ALA A 154 11.90 -4.80 12.04
C ALA A 154 12.49 -4.11 13.28
N LEU A 155 13.38 -3.15 13.05
CA LEU A 155 13.99 -2.34 14.10
C LEU A 155 13.07 -1.21 14.62
N VAL A 156 11.95 -0.93 13.96
CA VAL A 156 10.96 0.02 14.46
C VAL A 156 10.13 -0.64 15.57
N GLN A 157 10.43 -0.28 16.81
CA GLN A 157 9.64 -0.71 17.96
C GLN A 157 8.29 0.02 18.00
N PRO A 158 7.16 -0.70 18.12
CA PRO A 158 5.90 -0.07 18.50
C PRO A 158 6.06 0.51 19.90
N ARG A 159 5.89 1.83 20.06
CA ARG A 159 5.74 2.40 21.40
C ARG A 159 4.44 1.88 22.00
N VAL A 160 4.55 0.97 22.96
CA VAL A 160 3.42 0.58 23.80
C VAL A 160 2.91 1.85 24.47
N LYS A 161 1.73 2.31 24.08
CA LYS A 161 1.04 3.36 24.82
C LYS A 161 0.62 2.68 26.12
N ALA A 162 1.36 2.94 27.20
CA ALA A 162 0.96 2.55 28.53
C ALA A 162 -0.47 3.05 28.73
N GLN A 163 -1.43 2.14 28.83
CA GLN A 163 -2.75 2.45 29.33
C GLN A 163 -2.54 2.89 30.78
N ALA A 164 -2.51 4.21 30.99
CA ALA A 164 -2.63 4.78 32.33
C ALA A 164 -4.04 4.43 32.82
N GLY A 165 -4.09 3.81 34.00
CA GLY A 165 -5.32 3.33 34.66
C GLY A 165 -6.23 4.43 35.15
#